data_AF-A0A2V7JG41-F1
#
_entry.id   AF-A0A2V7JG41-F1
#
_cell.length_a   1.000
_cell.length_b   1.000
_cell.length_c   1.000
_cell.angle_alpha   90.00
_cell.angle_beta   90.00
_cell.angle_gamma   90.00
#
_symmetry.space_group_name_H-M   'P 1'
#
loop_
_entity.id
_entity.type
_entity.pdbx_description
1 polymer ?
#
loop_
_entity_poly.entity_id
_entity_poly.type
_entity_poly.pdbx_seq_one_letter_code
_entity_poly.pdbx_strand_id
1 'polypeptide(L)'
;MNRVAPTPFPGDPAITPQLVHEHNLSDAEYQRITTLLGRAPTFAELGVFSALWSEHCSYKHSRPVLKTFPTTGPQVVQGPGENAGVVRLPDGWAVAFKIESHNHPSAVEPYQGAATGV
;
A
#
# COMPACT_ATOMS: atom_id res chain seq x y z
N MET A 1 -10.11 -19.38 20.13
CA MET A 1 -9.67 -18.18 20.88
C MET A 1 -10.73 -17.12 20.71
N ASN A 2 -11.40 -16.72 21.79
CA ASN A 2 -12.45 -15.69 21.74
C ASN A 2 -11.75 -14.33 21.56
N ARG A 3 -11.70 -13.81 20.32
CA ARG A 3 -11.07 -12.51 20.05
C ARG A 3 -12.00 -11.42 20.56
N VAL A 4 -11.55 -10.68 21.57
CA VAL A 4 -12.23 -9.47 22.04
C VAL A 4 -12.31 -8.49 20.87
N ALA A 5 -13.49 -7.91 20.63
CA ALA A 5 -13.65 -6.90 19.61
C ALA A 5 -12.74 -5.69 19.94
N PRO A 6 -11.97 -5.17 18.97
CA PRO A 6 -11.18 -3.96 19.17
C PRO A 6 -12.07 -2.81 19.65
N THR A 7 -11.62 -2.10 20.68
CA THR A 7 -12.28 -0.89 21.20
C THR A 7 -11.41 0.33 20.92
N PRO A 8 -12.01 1.52 20.71
CA PRO A 8 -11.25 2.77 20.61
C PRO A 8 -10.37 3.01 21.84
N PHE A 9 -9.24 3.68 21.66
CA PHE A 9 -8.39 4.11 22.77
C PHE A 9 -8.99 5.33 23.49
N PRO A 10 -8.67 5.55 24.78
CA PRO A 10 -9.07 6.76 25.47
C PRO A 10 -8.58 8.02 24.74
N GLY A 11 -9.50 8.91 24.37
CA GLY A 11 -9.20 10.15 23.65
C GLY A 11 -9.31 10.05 22.12
N ASP A 12 -9.60 8.87 21.56
CA ASP A 12 -9.84 8.74 20.12
C ASP A 12 -11.05 9.58 19.69
N PRO A 13 -10.96 10.28 18.54
CA PRO A 13 -12.10 11.01 18.01
C PRO A 13 -13.20 10.04 17.54
N ALA A 14 -14.44 10.52 17.56
CA ALA A 14 -15.54 9.80 16.94
C ALA A 14 -15.34 9.72 15.41
N ILE A 15 -15.67 8.57 14.81
CA ILE A 15 -15.59 8.40 13.36
C ILE A 15 -16.76 9.10 12.68
N THR A 16 -16.51 10.30 12.15
CA THR A 16 -17.47 11.12 11.40
C THR A 16 -17.20 11.06 9.90
N PRO A 17 -18.19 11.38 9.03
CA PRO A 17 -17.95 11.48 7.59
C PRO A 17 -16.83 12.46 7.23
N GLN A 18 -16.72 13.57 7.98
CA GLN A 18 -15.63 14.53 7.83
C GLN A 18 -14.27 13.88 8.11
N LEU A 19 -14.12 13.17 9.24
CA LEU A 19 -12.86 12.51 9.60
C LEU A 19 -12.45 11.44 8.58
N VAL A 20 -13.43 10.72 8.02
CA VAL A 20 -13.22 9.75 6.95
C VAL A 20 -12.65 10.43 5.69
N HIS A 21 -13.19 11.57 5.29
CA HIS A 21 -12.65 12.33 4.16
C HIS A 21 -11.28 12.96 4.44
N GLU A 22 -11.03 13.41 5.67
CA GLU A 22 -9.68 13.87 6.10
C GLU A 22 -8.64 12.75 6.00
N HIS A 23 -9.06 11.49 6.10
CA HIS A 23 -8.23 10.31 5.85
C HIS A 23 -8.11 9.94 4.36
N ASN A 24 -8.56 10.81 3.45
CA ASN A 24 -8.59 10.57 2.00
C ASN A 24 -9.35 9.30 1.59
N LEU A 25 -10.36 8.91 2.37
CA LEU A 25 -11.25 7.80 2.05
C LEU A 25 -12.55 8.34 1.47
N SER A 26 -12.98 7.76 0.36
CA SER A 26 -14.31 8.00 -0.20
C SER A 26 -15.40 7.30 0.61
N ASP A 27 -16.65 7.74 0.46
CA ASP A 27 -17.80 7.08 1.10
C ASP A 27 -17.90 5.60 0.70
N ALA A 28 -17.60 5.27 -0.55
CA ALA A 28 -17.61 3.90 -1.04
C ALA A 28 -16.51 3.04 -0.38
N GLU A 29 -15.32 3.60 -0.18
CA GLU A 29 -14.25 2.91 0.56
C GLU A 29 -14.63 2.72 2.03
N TYR A 30 -15.22 3.73 2.67
CA TYR A 30 -15.69 3.60 4.05
C TYR A 30 -16.78 2.56 4.21
N GLN A 31 -17.78 2.53 3.32
CA GLN A 31 -18.81 1.48 3.32
C GLN A 31 -18.21 0.08 3.12
N ARG A 32 -17.16 -0.03 2.31
CA ARG A 32 -16.45 -1.30 2.14
C ARG A 32 -15.70 -1.70 3.42
N ILE A 33 -15.07 -0.75 4.11
CA ILE A 33 -14.42 -0.98 5.41
C ILE A 33 -15.42 -1.49 6.44
N THR A 34 -16.56 -0.81 6.59
CA THR A 34 -17.59 -1.23 7.55
C THR A 34 -18.16 -2.61 7.23
N THR A 35 -18.34 -2.91 5.94
CA THR A 35 -18.77 -4.24 5.47
C THR A 35 -17.73 -5.32 5.80
N LEU A 36 -16.44 -5.06 5.57
CA LEU A 36 -15.36 -6.01 5.85
C LEU A 36 -15.21 -6.28 7.36
N LEU A 37 -15.38 -5.26 8.19
CA LEU A 37 -15.27 -5.37 9.64
C LEU A 37 -16.55 -5.84 10.33
N GLY A 38 -17.71 -5.69 9.68
CA GLY A 38 -19.03 -5.90 10.29
C GLY A 38 -19.42 -4.84 11.33
N ARG A 39 -18.67 -3.73 11.41
CA ARG A 39 -18.86 -2.61 12.36
C ARG A 39 -18.13 -1.36 11.87
N ALA A 40 -18.32 -0.23 12.55
CA ALA A 40 -17.46 0.93 12.37
C ALA A 40 -16.00 0.61 12.79
N PRO A 41 -14.99 1.10 12.05
CA PRO A 41 -13.60 0.98 12.47
C PRO A 41 -13.33 1.83 13.73
N THR A 42 -12.32 1.44 14.51
CA THR A 42 -11.69 2.34 15.49
C THR A 42 -10.84 3.39 14.76
N PHE A 43 -10.38 4.42 15.46
CA PHE A 43 -9.52 5.45 14.86
C PHE A 43 -8.21 4.86 14.30
N ALA A 44 -7.56 3.98 15.07
CA ALA A 44 -6.37 3.26 14.62
C ALA A 44 -6.63 2.40 13.37
N GLU A 45 -7.75 1.66 13.32
CA GLU A 45 -8.12 0.87 12.15
C GLU A 45 -8.41 1.75 10.93
N LEU A 46 -9.09 2.88 11.10
CA LEU A 46 -9.33 3.85 10.03
C LEU A 46 -8.00 4.36 9.45
N GLY A 47 -7.02 4.69 10.31
CA GLY A 47 -5.68 5.08 9.90
C GLY A 47 -4.94 4.00 9.11
N VAL A 48 -5.05 2.74 9.53
CA VAL A 48 -4.47 1.59 8.80
C VAL A 48 -5.10 1.44 7.42
N PHE A 49 -6.43 1.53 7.31
CA PHE A 49 -7.10 1.49 6.01
C PHE A 49 -6.70 2.66 5.12
N SER A 50 -6.63 3.88 5.67
CA SER A 50 -6.19 5.08 4.95
C SER A 50 -4.81 4.89 4.33
N ALA A 51 -3.83 4.41 5.11
CA ALA A 51 -2.49 4.17 4.62
C ALA A 51 -2.44 3.06 3.55
N LEU A 52 -3.03 1.89 3.84
CA LEU A 52 -2.92 0.71 2.97
C LEU A 52 -3.76 0.83 1.69
N TRP A 53 -4.84 1.63 1.69
CA TRP A 53 -5.70 1.85 0.51
C TRP A 53 -5.38 3.15 -0.24
N SER A 54 -4.33 3.87 0.19
CA SER A 54 -3.76 4.98 -0.59
C SER A 54 -3.32 4.49 -1.99
N GLU A 55 -3.23 5.40 -2.97
CA GLU A 55 -2.71 5.02 -4.30
C GLU A 55 -1.28 4.49 -4.21
N HIS A 56 -0.46 5.07 -3.33
CA HIS A 56 0.94 4.68 -3.14
C HIS A 56 1.10 3.20 -2.73
N CYS A 57 0.23 2.69 -1.85
CA CYS A 57 0.30 1.30 -1.41
C CYS A 57 -0.54 0.35 -2.27
N SER A 58 -1.73 0.76 -2.69
CA SER A 58 -2.70 -0.13 -3.32
C SER A 58 -2.62 -0.18 -4.84
N TYR A 59 -1.99 0.83 -5.47
CA TYR A 59 -1.96 1.02 -6.92
C TYR A 59 -3.37 0.99 -7.53
N LYS A 60 -4.39 1.47 -6.81
CA LYS A 60 -5.81 1.27 -7.18
C LYS A 60 -6.17 1.80 -8.58
N HIS A 61 -5.52 2.87 -9.05
CA HIS A 61 -5.73 3.40 -10.40
C HIS A 61 -4.78 2.78 -11.44
N SER A 62 -3.52 2.56 -11.05
CA SER A 62 -2.46 2.11 -11.96
C SER A 62 -2.47 0.60 -12.20
N ARG A 63 -2.88 -0.22 -11.23
CA ARG A 63 -2.88 -1.69 -11.29
C ARG A 63 -3.62 -2.28 -12.50
N PRO A 64 -4.82 -1.81 -12.90
CA PRO A 64 -5.49 -2.31 -14.11
C PRO A 64 -4.65 -2.12 -15.39
N VAL A 65 -3.94 -1.00 -15.50
CA VAL A 65 -3.07 -0.70 -16.66
C VAL A 65 -1.82 -1.55 -16.62
N LEU A 66 -1.16 -1.65 -15.46
CA LEU A 66 0.08 -2.42 -15.29
C LEU A 66 -0.10 -3.92 -15.59
N LYS A 67 -1.31 -4.47 -15.39
CA LYS A 67 -1.63 -5.87 -15.74
C LYS A 67 -1.59 -6.17 -17.24
N THR A 68 -1.55 -5.15 -18.09
CA THR A 68 -1.48 -5.34 -19.56
C THR A 68 -0.07 -5.63 -20.05
N PHE A 69 0.95 -5.42 -19.22
CA PHE A 69 2.34 -5.62 -19.61
C PHE A 69 2.72 -7.11 -19.67
N PRO A 70 3.60 -7.50 -20.60
CA PRO A 70 4.16 -8.84 -20.62
C PRO A 70 5.04 -9.05 -19.38
N THR A 71 4.78 -10.14 -18.65
CA THR A 71 5.46 -10.43 -17.36
C THR A 71 6.13 -11.80 -17.33
N THR A 72 6.07 -12.55 -18.43
CA THR A 72 6.62 -13.89 -18.56
C THR A 72 7.67 -13.92 -19.68
N GLY A 73 8.63 -14.84 -19.54
CA GLY A 73 9.69 -15.05 -20.51
C GLY A 73 10.66 -16.14 -20.02
N PRO A 74 11.47 -16.75 -20.91
CA PRO A 74 12.31 -17.89 -20.53
C PRO A 74 13.40 -17.54 -19.51
N GLN A 75 13.81 -16.27 -19.45
CA GLN A 75 14.77 -15.78 -18.46
C GLN A 75 14.10 -15.30 -17.16
N VAL A 76 12.78 -15.17 -17.09
CA VAL A 76 12.10 -14.68 -15.88
C VAL A 76 12.04 -15.79 -14.85
N VAL A 77 12.75 -15.58 -13.73
CA VAL A 77 12.66 -16.45 -12.55
C VAL A 77 11.53 -15.98 -11.63
N GLN A 78 11.43 -14.67 -11.43
CA GLN A 78 10.38 -14.04 -10.64
C GLN A 78 9.88 -12.77 -11.35
N GLY A 79 8.60 -12.74 -11.70
CA GLY A 79 7.92 -11.55 -12.22
C GLY A 79 7.32 -10.68 -11.11
N PRO A 80 6.40 -9.75 -11.43
CA PRO A 80 5.73 -8.91 -10.43
C PRO A 80 4.99 -9.72 -9.36
N GLY A 81 5.06 -9.28 -8.11
CA GLY A 81 4.41 -9.91 -6.96
C GLY A 81 5.28 -9.92 -5.70
N GLU A 82 6.59 -9.95 -5.89
CA GLU A 82 7.59 -9.91 -4.82
C GLU A 82 8.29 -8.54 -4.74
N ASN A 83 9.16 -8.37 -3.74
CA ASN A 83 9.92 -7.13 -3.53
C ASN A 83 10.89 -6.76 -4.65
N ALA A 84 11.22 -7.67 -5.57
CA ALA A 84 12.04 -7.40 -6.75
C ALA A 84 11.76 -8.42 -7.87
N GLY A 85 12.02 -8.03 -9.12
CA GLY A 85 12.03 -8.96 -10.24
C GLY A 85 13.37 -9.70 -10.32
N VAL A 86 13.35 -10.95 -10.75
CA VAL A 86 14.56 -11.79 -10.87
C VAL A 86 14.67 -12.41 -12.25
N VAL A 87 15.84 -12.25 -12.87
CA VAL A 87 16.16 -12.84 -14.18
C VAL A 87 17.35 -13.81 -14.07
N ARG A 88 17.28 -14.90 -14.82
CA ARG A 88 18.32 -15.93 -14.91
C ARG A 88 19.48 -15.44 -15.76
N LEU A 89 20.70 -15.73 -15.30
CA LEU A 89 21.94 -15.59 -16.04
C LEU A 89 22.55 -16.98 -16.36
N PRO A 90 23.57 -17.05 -17.23
CA PRO A 90 24.34 -18.27 -17.45
C PRO A 90 24.97 -18.83 -16.16
N ASP A 91 25.43 -20.08 -16.23
CA ASP A 91 26.19 -20.75 -15.16
C ASP A 91 25.45 -20.85 -13.82
N GLY A 92 24.11 -20.85 -13.86
CA GLY A 92 23.26 -21.00 -12.68
C GLY A 92 23.04 -19.73 -11.86
N TRP A 93 23.54 -18.58 -12.30
CA TRP A 93 23.36 -17.29 -11.63
C TRP A 93 21.98 -16.66 -11.89
N ALA A 94 21.64 -15.66 -11.08
CA ALA A 94 20.47 -14.81 -11.29
C ALA A 94 20.74 -13.39 -10.77
N VAL A 95 20.01 -12.40 -11.30
CA VAL A 95 20.06 -11.01 -10.86
C VAL A 95 18.68 -10.59 -10.39
N ALA A 96 18.62 -10.05 -9.18
CA ALA A 96 17.44 -9.37 -8.65
C ALA A 96 17.63 -7.85 -8.84
N PHE A 97 16.60 -7.17 -9.34
CA PHE A 97 16.62 -5.72 -9.44
C PHE A 97 15.21 -5.13 -9.34
N LYS A 98 15.15 -3.88 -8.88
CA LYS A 98 13.94 -3.07 -8.77
C LYS A 98 14.33 -1.60 -8.91
N ILE A 99 13.35 -0.78 -9.29
CA ILE A 99 13.42 0.66 -9.24
C ILE A 99 12.30 1.18 -8.33
N GLU A 100 12.64 2.13 -7.48
CA GLU A 100 11.71 2.86 -6.62
C GLU A 100 11.86 4.37 -6.83
N SER A 101 10.94 5.14 -6.28
CA SER A 101 10.99 6.60 -6.34
C SER A 101 10.67 7.20 -4.97
N HIS A 102 11.37 8.25 -4.59
CA HIS A 102 11.16 8.96 -3.33
C HIS A 102 10.88 10.46 -3.58
N ASN A 103 9.95 10.73 -4.51
CA ASN A 103 9.79 12.03 -5.15
C ASN A 103 9.27 13.12 -4.19
N HIS A 104 8.16 12.88 -3.50
CA HIS A 104 7.54 13.88 -2.64
C HIS A 104 8.44 14.26 -1.45
N PRO A 105 9.05 13.31 -0.72
CA PRO A 105 10.01 13.65 0.33
C PRO A 105 11.23 14.40 -0.19
N SER A 106 11.81 13.99 -1.34
CA SER A 106 12.94 14.67 -1.97
C SER A 106 12.63 16.11 -2.40
N ALA A 107 11.38 16.41 -2.73
CA ALA A 107 10.96 17.78 -3.06
C ALA A 107 10.91 18.70 -1.83
N VAL A 108 10.66 18.14 -0.64
CA VAL A 108 10.57 18.88 0.63
C VAL A 108 11.95 18.99 1.28
N GLU A 109 12.69 17.90 1.34
CA GLU A 109 14.03 17.81 1.89
C GLU A 109 14.89 16.94 0.94
N PRO A 110 15.76 17.55 0.12
CA PRO A 110 16.46 16.83 -0.93
C PRO A 110 17.47 15.80 -0.45
N TYR A 111 18.19 16.07 0.65
CA TYR A 111 19.31 15.23 1.07
C TYR A 111 18.81 13.93 1.71
N GLN A 112 18.00 14.04 2.76
CA GLN A 112 17.34 12.94 3.45
C GLN A 112 16.32 12.27 2.53
N GLY A 113 15.56 13.03 1.74
CA GLY A 113 14.60 12.46 0.81
C GLY A 113 15.24 11.54 -0.22
N ALA A 114 16.42 11.91 -0.75
CA ALA A 114 17.20 11.04 -1.61
C ALA A 114 17.86 9.90 -0.82
N ALA A 115 18.44 10.17 0.34
CA ALA A 115 19.16 9.18 1.14
C ALA A 115 18.27 8.03 1.61
N THR A 116 17.01 8.27 1.98
CA THR A 116 16.08 7.19 2.37
C THR A 116 15.52 6.40 1.19
N GLY A 117 15.73 6.88 -0.05
CA GLY A 117 15.37 6.15 -1.27
C GLY A 117 16.46 5.21 -1.78
N VAL A 118 17.64 5.21 -1.16
CA VAL A 118 18.80 4.36 -1.49
C VAL A 118 18.80 3.09 -0.65
#